data_AF-A0A6U0HB94-F1
#
_entry.id   AF-A0A6U0HB94-F1
#
_cell.length_a   1.000
_cell.length_b   1.000
_cell.length_c   1.000
_cell.angle_alpha   90.00
_cell.angle_beta   90.00
_cell.angle_gamma   90.00
#
_symmetry.space_group_name_H-M   'P 1'
#
loop_
_entity.id
_entity.type
_entity.pdbx_description
1 polymer ?
#
loop_
_entity_poly.entity_id
_entity_poly.type
_entity_poly.pdbx_seq_one_letter_code
_entity_poly.pdbx_strand_id
1 'polypeptide(L)'
;NQNIQVSCRLYLYQMLLAYMFGGFELALQMAGKCRKMENLLLGKFEQCELIFFYGLISFTEARKSNEGSWKELAEESIKKMRKWAKDAPCNCEHKLHLLEAESCFLAGTNDRAVEKYESAIQFSGTNGFIQDQALSYERAAMYYLEMGDVSTASHHYGKAHDAYLNWGANGKADHMCRHSPF
;
A
#
# COMPACT_ATOMS: atom_id res chain seq x y z
N ASN A 1 -0.85 -5.53 -29.97
CA ASN A 1 -0.72 -6.33 -28.73
C ASN A 1 0.45 -5.93 -27.85
N GLN A 2 1.71 -5.93 -28.32
CA GLN A 2 2.88 -5.63 -27.47
C GLN A 2 2.92 -4.17 -26.93
N ASN A 3 2.57 -3.16 -27.74
CA ASN A 3 2.53 -1.75 -27.32
C ASN A 3 1.55 -1.46 -26.16
N ILE A 4 0.43 -2.18 -26.11
CA ILE A 4 -0.62 -1.97 -25.10
C ILE A 4 -0.19 -2.60 -23.76
N GLN A 5 0.48 -3.75 -23.79
CA GLN A 5 1.05 -4.38 -22.59
C GLN A 5 2.16 -3.54 -21.96
N VAL A 6 3.05 -2.96 -22.78
CA VAL A 6 4.08 -2.02 -22.32
C VAL A 6 3.43 -0.80 -21.66
N SER A 7 2.37 -0.26 -22.27
CA SER A 7 1.61 0.86 -21.70
C SER A 7 0.97 0.50 -20.35
N CYS A 8 0.41 -0.71 -20.22
CA CYS A 8 -0.21 -1.16 -18.96
C CYS A 8 0.81 -1.27 -17.81
N ARG A 9 2.00 -1.84 -18.08
CA ARG A 9 3.09 -1.90 -17.08
C ARG A 9 3.60 -0.51 -16.70
N LEU A 10 3.72 0.39 -17.67
CA LEU A 10 4.11 1.78 -17.40
C LEU A 10 3.12 2.44 -16.44
N TYR A 11 1.81 2.31 -16.69
CA TYR A 11 0.79 2.86 -15.80
C TYR A 11 0.83 2.21 -14.41
N LEU A 12 1.12 0.91 -14.30
CA LEU A 12 1.28 0.23 -13.02
C LEU A 12 2.42 0.87 -12.22
N TYR A 13 3.61 1.01 -12.81
CA TYR A 13 4.75 1.62 -12.10
C TYR A 13 4.51 3.09 -11.79
N GLN A 14 3.85 3.85 -12.67
CA GLN A 14 3.45 5.23 -12.38
C GLN A 14 2.46 5.30 -11.21
N MET A 15 1.50 4.37 -11.11
CA MET A 15 0.59 4.26 -9.98
C MET A 15 1.34 3.98 -8.67
N LEU A 16 2.22 2.97 -8.68
CA LEU A 16 3.03 2.58 -7.52
C LEU A 16 3.89 3.74 -7.02
N LEU A 17 4.65 4.37 -7.92
CA LEU A 17 5.50 5.51 -7.58
C LEU A 17 4.68 6.70 -7.09
N ALA A 18 3.59 7.05 -7.79
CA ALA A 18 2.72 8.14 -7.37
C ALA A 18 2.16 7.91 -5.97
N TYR A 19 1.71 6.69 -5.65
CA TYR A 19 1.23 6.36 -4.31
C TYR A 19 2.33 6.49 -3.25
N MET A 20 3.50 5.88 -3.49
CA MET A 20 4.62 5.93 -2.54
C MET A 20 5.13 7.35 -2.28
N PHE A 21 5.02 8.26 -3.24
CA PHE A 21 5.41 9.66 -3.09
C PHE A 21 4.25 10.58 -2.68
N GLY A 22 3.10 10.03 -2.24
CA GLY A 22 1.96 10.81 -1.76
C GLY A 22 1.13 11.51 -2.84
N GLY A 23 1.45 11.29 -4.12
CA GLY A 23 0.69 11.77 -5.28
C GLY A 23 -0.59 10.97 -5.54
N PHE A 24 -1.51 10.95 -4.57
CA PHE A 24 -2.70 10.09 -4.60
C PHE A 24 -3.62 10.35 -5.80
N GLU A 25 -3.74 11.59 -6.25
CA GLU A 25 -4.55 11.92 -7.43
C GLU A 25 -3.99 11.27 -8.70
N LEU A 26 -2.67 11.40 -8.92
CA LEU A 26 -2.00 10.75 -10.04
C LEU A 26 -2.08 9.22 -9.92
N ALA A 27 -1.91 8.68 -8.71
CA ALA A 27 -2.05 7.26 -8.45
C ALA A 27 -3.45 6.76 -8.86
N LEU A 28 -4.51 7.48 -8.48
CA LEU A 28 -5.89 7.15 -8.85
C LEU A 28 -6.13 7.23 -10.36
N GLN A 29 -5.60 8.27 -11.02
CA GLN A 29 -5.69 8.39 -12.48
C GLN A 29 -5.04 7.20 -13.19
N MET A 30 -3.85 6.78 -12.75
CA MET A 30 -3.14 5.63 -13.33
C MET A 30 -3.84 4.31 -13.01
N ALA A 31 -4.37 4.16 -11.80
CA ALA A 31 -5.20 3.03 -11.39
C ALA A 31 -6.39 2.82 -12.35
N GLY A 32 -7.09 3.90 -12.70
CA GLY A 32 -8.20 3.86 -13.67
C GLY A 32 -7.77 3.43 -15.07
N LYS A 33 -6.56 3.81 -15.51
CA LYS A 33 -5.98 3.33 -16.79
C LYS A 33 -5.62 1.86 -16.71
N CYS A 34 -4.94 1.41 -15.65
CA CYS A 34 -4.57 0.01 -15.45
C CYS A 34 -5.79 -0.91 -15.41
N ARG A 35 -6.86 -0.53 -14.70
CA ARG A 35 -8.06 -1.35 -14.54
C ARG A 35 -8.76 -1.67 -15.87
N LYS A 36 -8.77 -0.72 -16.82
CA LYS A 36 -9.31 -0.95 -18.19
C LYS A 36 -8.49 -1.97 -18.99
N MET A 37 -7.29 -2.27 -18.54
CA MET A 37 -6.31 -3.13 -19.21
C MET A 37 -5.84 -4.27 -18.31
N GLU A 38 -6.53 -4.56 -17.20
CA GLU A 38 -6.06 -5.52 -16.19
C GLU A 38 -5.84 -6.92 -16.76
N ASN A 39 -6.70 -7.34 -17.70
CA ASN A 39 -6.59 -8.61 -18.43
C ASN A 39 -5.34 -8.71 -19.33
N LEU A 40 -4.63 -7.61 -19.54
CA LEU A 40 -3.41 -7.54 -20.35
C LEU A 40 -2.13 -7.67 -19.49
N LEU A 41 -2.25 -7.61 -18.16
CA LEU A 41 -1.14 -7.94 -17.25
C LEU A 41 -0.91 -9.44 -17.28
N LEU A 42 0.16 -9.86 -17.96
CA LEU A 42 0.48 -11.28 -18.15
C LEU A 42 1.16 -11.91 -16.94
N GLY A 43 1.72 -11.12 -16.01
CA GLY A 43 2.47 -11.63 -14.88
C GLY A 43 1.66 -11.62 -13.58
N LYS A 44 1.74 -12.74 -12.85
CA LYS A 44 1.09 -12.93 -11.55
C LYS A 44 1.53 -11.88 -10.52
N PHE A 45 2.79 -11.46 -10.58
CA PHE A 45 3.34 -10.42 -9.72
C PHE A 45 2.68 -9.06 -9.99
N GLU A 46 2.62 -8.62 -11.25
CA GLU A 46 2.01 -7.33 -11.60
C GLU A 46 0.52 -7.26 -11.24
N GLN A 47 -0.20 -8.38 -11.35
CA GLN A 47 -1.60 -8.47 -10.91
C GLN A 47 -1.74 -8.33 -9.39
N CYS A 48 -0.86 -8.99 -8.63
CA CYS A 48 -0.83 -8.85 -7.17
C CYS A 48 -0.57 -7.40 -6.75
N GLU A 49 0.44 -6.74 -7.34
CA GLU A 49 0.76 -5.34 -7.06
C GLU A 49 -0.39 -4.39 -7.45
N LEU A 50 -1.03 -4.62 -8.60
CA LEU A 50 -2.20 -3.84 -9.01
C LEU A 50 -3.31 -3.93 -7.96
N ILE A 51 -3.70 -5.15 -7.54
CA ILE A 51 -4.75 -5.35 -6.54
C ILE A 51 -4.37 -4.68 -5.22
N PHE A 52 -3.12 -4.83 -4.79
CA PHE A 52 -2.63 -4.29 -3.53
C PHE A 52 -2.69 -2.76 -3.50
N PHE A 53 -2.04 -2.09 -4.45
CA PHE A 53 -2.01 -0.63 -4.49
C PHE A 53 -3.38 -0.03 -4.81
N TYR A 54 -4.20 -0.70 -5.62
CA TYR A 54 -5.59 -0.27 -5.86
C TYR A 54 -6.41 -0.27 -4.56
N GLY A 55 -6.23 -1.28 -3.71
CA GLY A 55 -6.85 -1.33 -2.37
C GLY A 55 -6.40 -0.16 -1.49
N LEU A 56 -5.10 0.10 -1.42
CA LEU A 56 -4.54 1.21 -0.64
C LEU A 56 -5.02 2.60 -1.11
N ILE A 57 -5.12 2.80 -2.42
CA ILE A 57 -5.70 4.01 -3.02
C ILE A 57 -7.16 4.12 -2.62
N SER A 58 -7.93 3.03 -2.76
CA SER A 58 -9.36 3.01 -2.42
C SER A 58 -9.61 3.33 -0.95
N PHE A 59 -8.80 2.81 -0.02
CA PHE A 59 -8.87 3.19 1.40
C PHE A 59 -8.54 4.67 1.64
N THR A 60 -7.57 5.21 0.90
CA THR A 60 -7.21 6.63 1.00
C THR A 60 -8.35 7.53 0.53
N GLU A 61 -9.04 7.17 -0.55
CA GLU A 61 -10.19 7.93 -1.07
C GLU A 61 -11.47 7.74 -0.22
N ALA A 62 -11.68 6.55 0.35
CA ALA A 62 -12.77 6.28 1.28
C ALA A 62 -12.65 7.07 2.60
N ARG A 63 -11.44 7.51 2.98
CA ARG A 63 -11.24 8.42 4.13
C ARG A 63 -11.54 9.87 3.80
N LYS A 64 -11.33 10.30 2.55
CA LYS A 64 -11.56 11.69 2.11
C LYS A 64 -13.02 11.97 1.77
N SER A 65 -13.70 10.99 1.20
CA SER A 65 -15.08 11.09 0.76
C SER A 65 -15.95 10.07 1.49
N ASN A 66 -17.19 10.44 1.79
CA ASN A 66 -18.17 9.52 2.35
C ASN A 66 -18.88 8.69 1.25
N GLU A 67 -18.27 8.59 0.07
CA GLU A 67 -18.79 7.79 -1.04
C GLU A 67 -18.57 6.31 -0.73
N GLY A 68 -19.66 5.58 -0.52
CA GLY A 68 -19.61 4.15 -0.18
C GLY A 68 -18.91 3.27 -1.24
N SER A 69 -18.83 3.74 -2.48
CA SER A 69 -18.18 3.05 -3.61
C SER A 69 -16.70 2.75 -3.35
N TRP A 70 -15.95 3.66 -2.72
CA TRP A 70 -14.52 3.46 -2.45
C TRP A 70 -14.27 2.39 -1.40
N LYS A 71 -15.11 2.34 -0.37
CA LYS A 71 -15.06 1.30 0.65
C LYS A 71 -15.31 -0.08 0.04
N GLU A 72 -16.31 -0.20 -0.84
CA GLU A 72 -16.60 -1.46 -1.52
C GLU A 72 -15.44 -1.93 -2.41
N LEU A 73 -14.81 -1.02 -3.14
CA LEU A 73 -13.63 -1.30 -3.97
C LEU A 73 -12.41 -1.74 -3.13
N ALA A 74 -12.22 -1.12 -1.97
CA ALA A 74 -11.16 -1.49 -1.04
C ALA A 74 -11.37 -2.91 -0.48
N GLU A 75 -12.60 -3.22 -0.07
CA GLU A 75 -12.99 -4.55 0.42
C GLU A 75 -12.93 -5.63 -0.68
N GLU A 76 -13.23 -5.28 -1.93
CA GLU A 76 -13.01 -6.17 -3.08
C GLU A 76 -11.52 -6.51 -3.24
N SER A 77 -10.65 -5.53 -3.04
CA SER A 77 -9.19 -5.71 -3.10
C SER A 77 -8.70 -6.66 -2.00
N ILE A 78 -9.23 -6.56 -0.78
CA ILE A 78 -8.96 -7.53 0.31
C ILE A 78 -9.39 -8.94 -0.11
N LYS A 79 -10.62 -9.10 -0.64
CA LYS A 79 -11.12 -10.43 -1.06
C LYS A 79 -10.23 -11.06 -2.14
N LYS A 80 -9.77 -10.27 -3.11
CA LYS A 80 -8.84 -10.74 -4.14
C LYS A 80 -7.48 -11.07 -3.53
N MET A 81 -6.92 -10.20 -2.70
CA MET A 81 -5.63 -10.40 -2.06
C MET A 81 -5.62 -11.64 -1.14
N ARG A 82 -6.74 -11.94 -0.48
CA ARG A 82 -6.88 -13.17 0.33
C ARG A 82 -6.75 -14.45 -0.50
N LYS A 83 -7.23 -14.45 -1.74
CA LYS A 83 -7.03 -15.59 -2.66
C LYS A 83 -5.55 -15.73 -3.01
N TRP A 84 -4.87 -14.63 -3.29
CA TRP A 84 -3.43 -14.60 -3.55
C TRP A 84 -2.60 -15.07 -2.36
N ALA A 85 -2.92 -14.62 -1.15
CA ALA A 85 -2.26 -15.07 0.09
C ALA A 85 -2.47 -16.56 0.36
N LYS A 86 -3.62 -17.14 -0.03
CA LYS A 86 -3.84 -18.59 0.06
C LYS A 86 -2.91 -19.37 -0.88
N ASP A 87 -2.70 -18.87 -2.10
CA ASP A 87 -1.91 -19.56 -3.13
C ASP A 87 -0.39 -19.32 -2.99
N ALA A 88 0.00 -18.17 -2.45
CA ALA A 88 1.41 -17.76 -2.28
C ALA A 88 1.60 -16.91 -1.01
N PRO A 89 1.48 -17.51 0.19
CA PRO A 89 1.45 -16.79 1.47
C PRO A 89 2.70 -15.93 1.69
N CYS A 90 3.90 -16.50 1.51
CA CYS A 90 5.17 -15.78 1.67
C CYS A 90 5.27 -14.50 0.81
N ASN A 91 4.53 -14.44 -0.31
CA ASN A 91 4.58 -13.31 -1.24
C ASN A 91 3.47 -12.27 -1.03
N CYS A 92 2.35 -12.66 -0.43
CA CYS A 92 1.12 -11.85 -0.45
C CYS A 92 0.49 -11.62 0.93
N GLU A 93 0.85 -12.38 1.96
CA GLU A 93 0.20 -12.32 3.27
C GLU A 93 0.46 -11.00 4.00
N HIS A 94 1.67 -10.44 3.92
CA HIS A 94 1.96 -9.10 4.46
C HIS A 94 1.16 -8.00 3.76
N LYS A 95 0.93 -8.13 2.45
CA LYS A 95 0.08 -7.19 1.68
C LYS A 95 -1.38 -7.29 2.12
N LEU A 96 -1.88 -8.51 2.37
CA LEU A 96 -3.21 -8.72 2.94
C LEU A 96 -3.33 -8.08 4.32
N HIS A 97 -2.36 -8.30 5.21
CA HIS A 97 -2.35 -7.70 6.54
C HIS A 97 -2.39 -6.17 6.49
N LEU A 98 -1.63 -5.55 5.58
CA LEU A 98 -1.65 -4.10 5.46
C LEU A 98 -3.02 -3.58 4.99
N LEU A 99 -3.66 -4.25 4.02
CA LEU A 99 -5.02 -3.87 3.60
C LEU A 99 -6.04 -4.08 4.72
N GLU A 100 -5.93 -5.16 5.48
CA GLU A 100 -6.80 -5.42 6.64
C GLU A 100 -6.59 -4.38 7.75
N ALA A 101 -5.37 -3.88 7.95
CA ALA A 101 -5.07 -2.79 8.87
C ALA A 101 -5.78 -1.49 8.45
N GLU A 102 -5.70 -1.12 7.17
CA GLU A 102 -6.35 0.06 6.61
C GLU A 102 -7.90 -0.05 6.67
N SER A 103 -8.45 -1.25 6.49
CA SER A 103 -9.89 -1.52 6.70
C SER A 103 -10.30 -1.33 8.16
N CYS A 104 -9.54 -1.89 9.10
CA CYS A 104 -9.78 -1.73 10.53
C CYS A 104 -9.70 -0.25 10.94
N PHE A 105 -8.73 0.49 10.39
CA PHE A 105 -8.60 1.93 10.62
C PHE A 105 -9.83 2.69 10.10
N LEU A 106 -10.26 2.43 8.86
CA LEU A 106 -11.47 3.04 8.30
C LEU A 106 -12.74 2.71 9.12
N ALA A 107 -12.79 1.52 9.72
CA ALA A 107 -13.91 1.07 10.55
C ALA A 107 -13.86 1.56 12.01
N GLY A 108 -12.77 2.21 12.44
CA GLY A 108 -12.56 2.65 13.83
C GLY A 108 -12.25 1.51 14.81
N THR A 109 -11.90 0.31 14.35
CA THR A 109 -11.52 -0.82 15.19
C THR A 109 -10.01 -0.81 15.45
N ASN A 110 -9.57 0.14 16.28
CA ASN A 110 -8.15 0.50 16.48
C ASN A 110 -7.25 -0.64 16.94
N ASP A 111 -7.66 -1.43 17.94
CA ASP A 111 -6.84 -2.54 18.45
C ASP A 111 -6.48 -3.54 17.34
N ARG A 112 -7.45 -3.86 16.48
CA ARG A 112 -7.23 -4.73 15.32
C ARG A 112 -6.39 -4.07 14.24
N ALA A 113 -6.49 -2.75 14.06
CA ALA A 113 -5.64 -2.04 13.10
C ALA A 113 -4.17 -2.16 13.49
N VAL A 114 -3.85 -1.95 14.78
CA VAL A 114 -2.49 -2.10 15.32
C VAL A 114 -1.95 -3.51 15.09
N GLU A 115 -2.69 -4.55 15.50
CA GLU A 115 -2.29 -5.95 15.30
C GLU A 115 -1.97 -6.25 13.83
N LYS A 116 -2.75 -5.69 12.89
CA LYS A 116 -2.59 -5.91 11.47
C LYS A 116 -1.40 -5.14 10.87
N TYR A 117 -1.15 -3.91 11.32
CA TYR A 117 0.07 -3.18 10.93
C TYR A 117 1.33 -3.92 11.39
N GLU A 118 1.36 -4.37 12.64
CA GLU A 118 2.48 -5.15 13.19
C GLU A 118 2.69 -6.46 12.41
N SER A 119 1.60 -7.17 12.11
CA SER A 119 1.65 -8.39 11.30
C SER A 119 2.22 -8.13 9.90
N ALA A 120 1.82 -7.03 9.24
CA ALA A 120 2.35 -6.64 7.94
C ALA A 120 3.86 -6.33 8.00
N ILE A 121 4.29 -5.57 9.01
CA ILE A 121 5.70 -5.22 9.25
C ILE A 121 6.56 -6.44 9.54
N GLN A 122 6.10 -7.32 10.43
CA GLN A 122 6.87 -8.50 10.84
C GLN A 122 6.98 -9.50 9.69
N PHE A 123 5.87 -9.77 8.99
CA PHE A 123 5.83 -10.78 7.94
C PHE A 123 6.63 -10.34 6.70
N SER A 124 6.51 -9.07 6.29
CA SER A 124 7.32 -8.52 5.19
C SER A 124 8.81 -8.55 5.51
N GLY A 125 9.21 -8.20 6.75
CA GLY A 125 10.60 -8.28 7.19
C GLY A 125 11.13 -9.70 7.22
N THR A 126 10.38 -10.64 7.80
CA THR A 126 10.77 -12.06 7.90
C THR A 126 10.96 -12.71 6.53
N ASN A 127 10.14 -12.32 5.55
CA ASN A 127 10.21 -12.86 4.18
C ASN A 127 11.09 -12.02 3.24
N GLY A 128 11.78 -10.98 3.74
CA GLY A 128 12.74 -10.20 2.95
C GLY A 128 12.14 -9.17 1.98
N PHE A 129 10.85 -8.83 2.13
CA PHE A 129 10.18 -7.80 1.33
C PHE A 129 10.42 -6.41 1.94
N ILE A 130 11.66 -5.94 1.92
CA ILE A 130 12.08 -4.69 2.58
C ILE A 130 11.26 -3.48 2.10
N GLN A 131 10.92 -3.43 0.81
CA GLN A 131 10.08 -2.37 0.24
C GLN A 131 8.66 -2.35 0.81
N ASP A 132 8.08 -3.52 1.03
CA ASP A 132 6.73 -3.63 1.58
C ASP A 132 6.76 -3.42 3.11
N GLN A 133 7.87 -3.78 3.76
CA GLN A 133 8.11 -3.45 5.16
C GLN A 133 8.21 -1.94 5.37
N ALA A 134 8.97 -1.25 4.51
CA ALA A 134 9.08 0.21 4.52
C ALA A 134 7.71 0.87 4.35
N LEU A 135 6.92 0.41 3.37
CA LEU A 135 5.56 0.90 3.17
C LEU A 135 4.66 0.62 4.37
N SER A 136 4.74 -0.57 4.97
CA SER A 136 3.94 -0.94 6.14
C SER A 136 4.26 -0.06 7.36
N TYR A 137 5.55 0.23 7.60
CA TYR A 137 5.96 1.20 8.61
C TYR A 137 5.45 2.61 8.31
N GLU A 138 5.50 3.07 7.06
CA GLU A 138 5.01 4.40 6.69
C GLU A 138 3.51 4.51 6.93
N ARG A 139 2.73 3.50 6.53
CA ARG A 139 1.28 3.47 6.77
C ARG A 139 0.95 3.40 8.26
N ALA A 140 1.67 2.60 9.04
CA ALA A 140 1.53 2.57 10.50
C ALA A 140 1.85 3.93 11.14
N ALA A 141 2.91 4.61 10.68
CA ALA A 141 3.25 5.96 11.15
C ALA A 141 2.10 6.96 10.91
N MET A 142 1.51 6.95 9.71
CA MET A 142 0.35 7.81 9.41
C MET A 142 -0.86 7.46 10.27
N TYR A 143 -1.11 6.18 10.52
CA TYR A 143 -2.18 5.74 11.42
C TYR A 143 -1.99 6.30 12.84
N TYR A 144 -0.82 6.11 13.45
CA TYR A 144 -0.57 6.59 14.81
C TYR A 144 -0.63 8.12 14.91
N LEU A 145 -0.20 8.82 13.85
CA LEU A 145 -0.29 10.28 13.80
C LEU A 145 -1.76 10.75 13.83
N GLU A 146 -2.63 10.13 13.04
CA GLU A 146 -4.07 10.41 13.03
C GLU A 146 -4.75 10.05 14.36
N MET A 147 -4.24 9.03 15.06
CA MET A 147 -4.70 8.67 16.40
C MET A 147 -4.16 9.59 17.51
N GLY A 148 -3.27 10.54 17.18
CA GLY A 148 -2.67 11.48 18.13
C GLY A 148 -1.46 10.97 18.91
N ASP A 149 -0.97 9.75 18.62
CA ASP A 149 0.25 9.20 19.22
C ASP A 149 1.49 9.56 18.40
N VAL A 150 1.92 10.81 18.56
CA VAL A 150 3.06 11.39 17.83
C VAL A 150 4.37 10.63 18.08
N SER A 151 4.57 10.09 19.29
CA SER A 151 5.80 9.37 19.64
C SER A 151 5.92 8.07 18.86
N THR A 152 4.87 7.24 18.86
CA THR A 152 4.86 5.98 18.12
C THR A 152 4.85 6.21 16.61
N ALA A 153 4.15 7.25 16.16
CA ALA A 153 4.15 7.67 14.78
C ALA A 153 5.56 8.04 14.28
N SER A 154 6.31 8.86 15.04
CA SER A 154 7.68 9.27 14.71
C SER A 154 8.63 8.06 14.68
N HIS A 155 8.48 7.13 15.63
CA HIS A 155 9.25 5.88 15.65
C HIS A 155 9.07 5.08 14.36
N HIS A 156 7.83 4.81 13.96
CA HIS A 156 7.56 4.07 12.73
C HIS A 156 7.99 4.83 11.47
N TYR A 157 7.88 6.16 11.47
CA TYR A 157 8.34 6.96 10.34
C TYR A 157 9.86 6.87 10.13
N GLY A 158 10.64 6.90 11.21
CA GLY A 158 12.08 6.64 11.17
C GLY A 158 12.40 5.24 10.66
N LYS A 159 11.66 4.21 11.12
CA LYS A 159 11.82 2.83 10.64
C LYS A 159 11.49 2.68 9.15
N ALA A 160 10.47 3.36 8.65
CA ALA A 160 10.13 3.39 7.23
C ALA A 160 11.26 4.03 6.41
N HIS A 161 11.78 5.16 6.86
CA HIS A 161 12.92 5.83 6.24
C HIS A 161 14.15 4.91 6.14
N ASP A 162 14.54 4.28 7.24
CA ASP A 162 15.68 3.35 7.28
C ASP A 162 15.47 2.14 6.35
N ALA A 163 14.25 1.59 6.32
CA ALA A 163 13.91 0.50 5.43
C ALA A 163 13.97 0.90 3.94
N TYR A 164 13.52 2.12 3.59
CA TYR A 164 13.67 2.64 2.23
C TYR A 164 15.13 2.85 1.83
N LEU A 165 15.99 3.33 2.75
CA LEU A 165 17.43 3.41 2.51
C LEU A 165 18.06 2.03 2.30
N ASN A 166 17.73 1.07 3.16
CA ASN A 166 18.24 -0.30 3.05
C ASN A 166 17.80 -1.00 1.77
N TRP A 167 16.60 -0.68 1.26
CA TRP A 167 16.13 -1.16 -0.04
C TRP A 167 16.82 -0.46 -1.23
N GLY A 168 17.45 0.70 -1.01
CA GLY A 168 18.11 1.52 -2.04
C GLY A 168 17.23 2.60 -2.66
N ALA A 169 16.05 2.87 -2.10
CA ALA A 169 15.13 3.91 -2.57
C ALA A 169 15.45 5.29 -1.99
N ASN A 170 16.68 5.76 -2.23
CA ASN A 170 17.19 7.03 -1.68
C ASN A 170 16.28 8.23 -1.99
N GLY A 171 15.73 8.30 -3.22
CA GLY A 171 14.82 9.39 -3.59
C GLY A 171 13.52 9.41 -2.77
N LYS A 172 13.02 8.23 -2.34
CA LYS A 172 11.86 8.13 -1.46
C LYS A 172 12.23 8.48 -0.01
N ALA A 173 13.38 8.03 0.48
CA ALA A 173 13.88 8.40 1.80
C ALA A 173 14.09 9.94 1.91
N ASP A 174 14.75 10.56 0.93
CA ASP A 174 14.93 12.01 0.85
C ASP A 174 13.59 12.77 0.74
N HIS A 175 12.62 12.19 0.04
CA HIS A 175 11.27 12.75 -0.04
C HIS A 175 10.60 12.76 1.33
N MET A 176 10.75 11.68 2.12
CA MET A 176 10.22 11.61 3.48
C MET A 176 10.86 12.65 4.40
N CYS A 177 12.19 12.81 4.38
CA CYS A 177 12.84 13.85 5.18
C CYS A 177 12.34 15.27 4.84
N ARG A 178 12.10 15.56 3.57
CA ARG A 178 11.62 16.88 3.11
C ARG A 178 10.15 17.16 3.45
N HIS A 179 9.34 16.11 3.60
CA HIS A 179 7.90 16.21 3.85
C HIS A 179 7.54 15.49 5.15
N SER A 180 8.42 15.56 6.15
CA SER A 180 8.18 14.95 7.44
C SER A 180 6.98 15.63 8.10
N PRO A 181 6.00 14.85 8.62
CA PRO A 181 4.90 15.42 9.38
C PRO A 181 5.25 15.64 10.86
N PHE A 182 6.52 15.48 11.25
CA PHE A 182 7.04 15.60 12.62
C PHE A 182 8.00 16.78 12.77
#